data_AF-A0A377N6P7-F1
#
_entry.id   AF-A0A377N6P7-F1
#
_cell.length_a   1.000
_cell.length_b   1.000
_cell.length_c   1.000
_cell.angle_alpha   90.00
_cell.angle_beta   90.00
_cell.angle_gamma   90.00
#
_symmetry.space_group_name_H-M   'P 1'
#
loop_
_entity.id
_entity.type
_entity.pdbx_description
1 polymer ?
#
loop_
_entity_poly.entity_id
_entity_poly.type
_entity_poly.pdbx_seq_one_letter_code
_entity_poly.pdbx_strand_id
1 'polypeptide(L)'
;MNYTPEKADGSIDISKAVEVNEGFQISRQFWSYQVENGVLHNPRSFINSVPHMSFVWGDENVDFLHKRYLALQKSTLFRGMEYSQDPTKIKEWIPLVMEGRDPNQKIAATRIPIGTDVNFGEITHQLVASLQKNQNFSLSLGHEVRDIKRNPDNSWNVTVADLKNNGKESVVKAKFVFIGAGGASLTLLQKSGIPEADNYGGFPVGGQFLVTENPEIVNRHLAKVYGKASVGAPPMSVPHLDTRVFNANVFCCSGHSRPSPASS
;
A
#
# COMPACT_ATOMS: atom_id res chain seq x y z
N MET A 1 12.47 4.19 0.69
CA MET A 1 13.77 4.43 0.01
C MET A 1 13.68 4.38 -1.52
N ASN A 2 12.76 3.60 -2.10
CA ASN A 2 12.59 3.49 -3.56
C ASN A 2 12.15 4.78 -4.28
N TYR A 3 11.53 5.74 -3.57
CA TYR A 3 11.10 7.03 -4.11
C TYR A 3 12.14 8.15 -4.00
N THR A 4 13.38 7.79 -3.61
CA THR A 4 14.46 8.75 -3.41
C THR A 4 15.76 8.22 -4.02
N PRO A 5 15.85 8.11 -5.36
CA PRO A 5 17.05 7.58 -6.01
C PRO A 5 18.24 8.53 -5.82
N GLU A 6 19.43 7.96 -5.73
CA GLU A 6 20.70 8.70 -5.81
C GLU A 6 21.04 8.95 -7.27
N LYS A 7 21.38 10.20 -7.60
CA LYS A 7 21.78 10.64 -8.94
C LYS A 7 23.27 10.32 -9.17
N ALA A 8 23.70 10.42 -10.42
CA ALA A 8 25.11 10.20 -10.79
C ALA A 8 26.10 11.16 -10.08
N ASP A 9 25.62 12.34 -9.64
CA ASP A 9 26.40 13.32 -8.87
C ASP A 9 26.40 13.06 -7.35
N GLY A 10 25.77 11.97 -6.88
CA GLY A 10 25.65 11.60 -5.47
C GLY A 10 24.55 12.35 -4.70
N SER A 11 23.80 13.24 -5.36
CA SER A 11 22.65 13.91 -4.74
C SER A 11 21.41 13.00 -4.70
N ILE A 12 20.55 13.20 -3.71
CA ILE A 12 19.31 12.42 -3.58
C ILE A 12 18.16 13.21 -4.20
N ASP A 13 17.48 12.62 -5.18
CA ASP A 13 16.21 13.15 -5.69
C ASP A 13 15.09 12.87 -4.69
N ILE A 14 14.32 13.88 -4.31
CA ILE A 14 13.17 13.72 -3.40
C ILE A 14 11.83 14.07 -4.05
N SER A 15 11.81 14.43 -5.34
CA SER A 15 10.60 14.87 -6.06
C SER A 15 9.47 13.86 -5.94
N LYS A 16 9.76 12.57 -6.19
CA LYS A 16 8.73 11.53 -6.09
C LYS A 16 8.24 11.31 -4.67
N ALA A 17 9.12 11.42 -3.67
CA ALA A 17 8.73 11.33 -2.26
C ALA A 17 7.80 12.48 -1.85
N VAL A 18 8.07 13.70 -2.33
CA VAL A 18 7.20 14.87 -2.12
C VAL A 18 5.83 14.64 -2.77
N GLU A 19 5.80 14.30 -4.05
CA GLU A 19 4.55 14.04 -4.81
C GLU A 19 3.66 12.99 -4.12
N VAL A 20 4.25 11.87 -3.68
CA VAL A 20 3.51 10.81 -2.97
C VAL A 20 2.97 11.30 -1.62
N ASN A 21 3.75 12.09 -0.87
CA ASN A 21 3.30 12.64 0.40
C ASN A 21 2.15 13.64 0.20
N GLU A 22 2.24 14.53 -0.80
CA GLU A 22 1.18 15.48 -1.15
C GLU A 22 -0.11 14.76 -1.55
N GLY A 23 -0.02 13.73 -2.40
CA GLY A 23 -1.17 12.88 -2.73
C GLY A 23 -1.81 12.23 -1.50
N PHE A 24 -1.00 11.85 -0.52
CA PHE A 24 -1.52 11.34 0.76
C PHE A 24 -2.21 12.44 1.59
N GLN A 25 -1.70 13.68 1.59
CA GLN A 25 -2.39 14.79 2.27
C GLN A 25 -3.75 15.08 1.62
N ILE A 26 -3.86 15.04 0.29
CA ILE A 26 -5.14 15.17 -0.41
C ILE A 26 -6.11 14.04 0.01
N SER A 27 -5.61 12.81 0.12
CA SER A 27 -6.42 11.68 0.60
C SER A 27 -6.96 11.91 2.01
N ARG A 28 -6.13 12.45 2.92
CA ARG A 28 -6.55 12.82 4.28
C ARG A 28 -7.59 13.93 4.30
N GLN A 29 -7.45 14.94 3.45
CA GLN A 29 -8.45 16.02 3.31
C GLN A 29 -9.79 15.45 2.85
N PHE A 30 -9.77 14.57 1.83
CA PHE A 30 -10.97 13.88 1.38
C PHE A 30 -11.62 13.07 2.50
N TRP A 31 -10.87 12.25 3.24
CA TRP A 31 -11.44 11.47 4.34
C TRP A 31 -11.98 12.36 5.47
N SER A 32 -11.31 13.48 5.78
CA SER A 32 -11.82 14.45 6.76
C SER A 32 -13.19 15.00 6.32
N TYR A 33 -13.32 15.41 5.06
CA TYR A 33 -14.58 15.86 4.49
C TYR A 33 -15.66 14.77 4.54
N GLN A 34 -15.33 13.52 4.23
CA GLN A 34 -16.28 12.42 4.32
C GLN A 34 -16.74 12.14 5.77
N VAL A 35 -15.88 12.39 6.76
CA VAL A 35 -16.25 12.30 8.19
C VAL A 35 -17.21 13.41 8.57
N GLU A 36 -16.91 14.65 8.18
CA GLU A 36 -17.77 15.81 8.44
C GLU A 36 -19.17 15.67 7.82
N ASN A 37 -19.27 14.96 6.68
CA ASN A 37 -20.53 14.69 5.99
C ASN A 37 -21.24 13.40 6.43
N GLY A 38 -20.75 12.70 7.46
CA GLY A 38 -21.38 11.47 7.97
C GLY A 38 -21.36 10.30 6.97
N VAL A 39 -20.38 10.29 6.06
CA VAL A 39 -20.12 9.15 5.17
C VAL A 39 -19.14 8.20 5.84
N LEU A 40 -18.01 8.75 6.31
CA LEU A 40 -17.06 8.03 7.16
C LEU A 40 -17.33 8.32 8.63
N HIS A 41 -17.08 7.35 9.49
CA HIS A 41 -17.35 7.40 10.92
C HIS A 41 -16.19 6.76 11.66
N ASN A 42 -16.01 7.16 12.92
CA ASN A 42 -14.95 6.64 13.81
C ASN A 42 -13.57 6.62 13.13
N PRO A 43 -12.89 7.77 12.95
CA PRO A 43 -11.59 7.82 12.25
C PRO A 43 -10.56 6.79 12.71
N ARG A 44 -10.58 6.42 14.00
CA ARG A 44 -9.68 5.40 14.57
C ARG A 44 -9.93 3.99 14.04
N SER A 45 -11.07 3.69 13.41
CA SER A 45 -11.27 2.40 12.74
C SER A 45 -10.46 2.28 11.44
N PHE A 46 -10.09 3.40 10.80
CA PHE A 46 -9.46 3.37 9.50
C PHE A 46 -8.16 4.15 9.34
N ILE A 47 -7.81 5.07 10.23
CA ILE A 47 -6.54 5.78 10.19
C ILE A 47 -5.97 5.95 11.60
N ASN A 48 -4.76 5.43 11.81
CA ASN A 48 -4.10 5.41 13.10
C ASN A 48 -2.65 5.90 12.98
N SER A 49 -2.20 6.69 13.96
CA SER A 49 -0.80 7.12 14.02
C SER A 49 0.10 5.93 14.32
N VAL A 50 1.03 5.66 13.42
CA VAL A 50 2.05 4.62 13.55
C VAL A 50 3.35 5.18 12.96
N PRO A 51 4.43 5.33 13.75
CA PRO A 51 5.69 5.82 13.23
C PRO A 51 6.17 5.03 12.01
N HIS A 52 6.65 5.72 10.98
CA HIS A 52 7.30 5.06 9.85
C HIS A 52 8.81 5.21 9.97
N MET A 53 9.52 4.16 9.64
CA MET A 53 10.97 4.08 9.79
C MET A 53 11.60 3.47 8.55
N SER A 54 12.77 4.00 8.19
CA SER A 54 13.70 3.29 7.31
C SER A 54 14.88 2.83 8.15
N PHE A 55 15.25 1.57 8.01
CA PHE A 55 16.35 0.96 8.74
C PHE A 55 17.31 0.29 7.78
N VAL A 56 18.61 0.51 7.97
CA VAL A 56 19.65 -0.01 7.09
C VAL A 56 20.89 -0.41 7.89
N TRP A 57 21.73 -1.23 7.26
CA TRP A 57 23.03 -1.64 7.79
C TRP A 57 24.08 -1.67 6.68
N GLY A 58 25.35 -1.60 7.08
CA GLY A 58 26.50 -1.53 6.17
C GLY A 58 26.81 -0.10 5.71
N ASP A 59 28.09 0.16 5.41
CA ASP A 59 28.63 1.50 5.15
C ASP A 59 27.85 2.27 4.08
N GLU A 60 27.69 1.69 2.89
CA GLU A 60 27.02 2.34 1.76
C GLU A 60 25.57 2.70 2.06
N ASN A 61 24.85 1.83 2.77
CA ASN A 61 23.45 2.08 3.06
C ASN A 61 23.27 3.12 4.17
N VAL A 62 24.17 3.13 5.16
CA VAL A 62 24.20 4.14 6.22
C VAL A 62 24.47 5.53 5.64
N ASP A 63 25.47 5.65 4.74
CA ASP A 63 25.77 6.89 4.02
C ASP A 63 24.58 7.35 3.17
N PHE A 64 24.01 6.45 2.36
CA PHE A 64 22.82 6.73 1.56
C PHE A 64 21.65 7.24 2.41
N LEU A 65 21.36 6.57 3.54
CA LEU A 65 20.24 6.97 4.40
C LEU A 65 20.48 8.34 5.04
N HIS A 66 21.74 8.67 5.37
CA HIS A 66 22.11 9.99 5.88
C HIS A 66 21.91 11.09 4.82
N LYS A 67 22.46 10.91 3.61
CA LYS A 67 22.23 11.83 2.48
C LYS A 67 20.74 12.04 2.20
N ARG A 68 19.97 10.94 2.21
CA ARG A 68 18.51 10.96 2.02
C ARG A 68 17.82 11.75 3.11
N TYR A 69 18.18 11.55 4.38
CA TYR A 69 17.65 12.30 5.50
C TYR A 69 17.87 13.80 5.31
N LEU A 70 19.10 14.22 5.02
CA LEU A 70 19.46 15.62 4.79
C LEU A 70 18.69 16.24 3.61
N ALA A 71 18.51 15.48 2.52
CA ALA A 71 17.73 15.94 1.38
C ALA A 71 16.25 16.16 1.74
N LEU A 72 15.63 15.20 2.46
CA LEU A 72 14.23 15.28 2.86
C LEU A 72 13.95 16.42 3.84
N GLN A 73 14.89 16.76 4.73
CA GLN A 73 14.75 17.90 5.66
C GLN A 73 14.53 19.25 4.96
N LYS A 74 14.87 19.36 3.66
CA LYS A 74 14.62 20.57 2.87
C LYS A 74 13.14 20.80 2.57
N SER A 75 12.29 19.78 2.70
CA SER A 75 10.84 19.88 2.50
C SER A 75 10.10 19.91 3.84
N THR A 76 9.10 20.79 3.94
CA THR A 76 8.25 20.93 5.13
C THR A 76 7.46 19.66 5.45
N LEU A 77 7.17 18.84 4.44
CA LEU A 77 6.40 17.58 4.57
C LEU A 77 7.13 16.50 5.38
N PHE A 78 8.44 16.63 5.56
CA PHE A 78 9.29 15.68 6.28
C PHE A 78 9.91 16.27 7.55
N ARG A 79 9.46 17.47 7.97
CA ARG A 79 9.85 18.04 9.26
C ARG A 79 9.42 17.13 10.40
N GLY A 80 10.27 17.04 11.42
CA GLY A 80 10.08 16.14 12.55
C GLY A 80 10.51 14.70 12.27
N MET A 81 11.09 14.40 11.09
CA MET A 81 11.83 13.16 10.90
C MET A 81 13.10 13.19 11.74
N GLU A 82 13.35 12.11 12.46
CA GLU A 82 14.52 11.86 13.30
C GLU A 82 15.51 10.97 12.55
N TYR A 83 16.81 11.09 12.86
CA TYR A 83 17.88 10.22 12.34
C TYR A 83 18.77 9.76 13.51
N SER A 84 19.19 8.50 13.49
CA SER A 84 20.16 7.98 14.45
C SER A 84 21.03 6.89 13.83
N GLN A 85 22.29 6.83 14.27
CA GLN A 85 23.20 5.68 14.12
C GLN A 85 23.49 5.00 15.46
N ASP A 86 23.00 5.55 16.58
CA ASP A 86 23.21 4.99 17.92
C ASP A 86 22.33 3.74 18.11
N PRO A 87 22.92 2.55 18.31
CA PRO A 87 22.17 1.32 18.53
C PRO A 87 21.24 1.36 19.73
N THR A 88 21.62 2.07 20.80
CA THR A 88 20.77 2.22 21.99
C THR A 88 19.50 2.98 21.63
N LYS A 89 19.65 4.13 20.94
CA LYS A 89 18.51 4.93 20.49
C LYS A 89 17.61 4.19 19.50
N ILE A 90 18.19 3.44 18.56
CA ILE A 90 17.42 2.67 17.58
C ILE A 90 16.66 1.52 18.27
N LYS A 91 17.25 0.91 19.30
CA LYS A 91 16.61 -0.15 20.09
C LYS A 91 15.40 0.36 20.88
N GLU A 92 15.39 1.62 21.34
CA GLU A 92 14.20 2.23 21.93
C GLU A 92 13.03 2.31 20.93
N TRP A 93 13.34 2.53 19.64
CA TRP A 93 12.33 2.67 18.60
C TRP A 93 11.80 1.32 18.10
N ILE A 94 12.71 0.37 17.84
CA ILE A 94 12.42 -0.90 17.14
C ILE A 94 13.19 -2.07 17.79
N PRO A 95 12.87 -2.44 19.04
CA PRO A 95 13.66 -3.39 19.81
C PRO A 95 13.71 -4.79 19.16
N LEU A 96 12.65 -5.23 18.50
CA LEU A 96 12.63 -6.53 17.79
C LEU A 96 13.58 -6.57 16.59
N VAL A 97 13.74 -5.44 15.89
CA VAL A 97 14.65 -5.35 14.74
C VAL A 97 16.12 -5.33 15.19
N MET A 98 16.37 -4.85 16.41
CA MET A 98 17.69 -4.75 17.02
C MET A 98 18.15 -6.00 17.77
N GLU A 99 17.22 -6.90 18.13
CA GLU A 99 17.53 -8.11 18.88
C GLU A 99 18.40 -9.08 18.08
N GLY A 100 19.43 -9.65 18.73
CA GLY A 100 20.35 -10.61 18.11
C GLY A 100 21.33 -10.03 17.08
N ARG A 101 21.36 -8.71 16.86
CA ARG A 101 22.32 -8.07 15.96
C ARG A 101 23.72 -7.98 16.58
N ASP A 102 24.74 -8.02 15.72
CA ASP A 102 26.13 -7.75 16.11
C ASP A 102 26.27 -6.29 16.57
N PRO A 103 26.76 -6.03 17.80
CA PRO A 103 26.99 -4.68 18.31
C PRO A 103 27.96 -3.84 17.45
N ASN A 104 28.85 -4.47 16.69
CA ASN A 104 29.80 -3.79 15.82
C ASN A 104 29.24 -3.51 14.41
N GLN A 105 28.05 -4.01 14.09
CA GLN A 105 27.43 -3.78 12.80
C GLN A 105 27.05 -2.30 12.68
N LYS A 106 27.54 -1.64 11.62
CA LYS A 106 27.11 -0.27 11.30
C LYS A 106 25.65 -0.25 10.87
N ILE A 107 24.88 0.62 11.48
CA ILE A 107 23.44 0.75 11.29
C ILE A 107 23.01 2.20 11.25
N ALA A 108 21.87 2.45 10.63
CA ALA A 108 21.20 3.74 10.72
C ALA A 108 19.68 3.55 10.63
N ALA A 109 18.96 4.45 11.28
CA ALA A 109 17.51 4.55 11.16
C ALA A 109 17.07 5.99 10.96
N THR A 110 16.00 6.16 10.19
CA THR A 110 15.16 7.36 10.23
C THR A 110 13.82 7.02 10.84
N ARG A 111 13.18 7.97 11.52
CA ARG A 111 11.85 7.81 12.13
C ARG A 111 11.00 9.04 11.91
N ILE A 112 9.80 8.88 11.38
CA ILE A 112 8.78 9.93 11.32
C ILE A 112 7.65 9.56 12.29
N PRO A 113 7.52 10.25 13.44
CA PRO A 113 6.55 9.89 14.47
C PRO A 113 5.09 10.00 14.00
N ILE A 114 4.83 10.94 13.08
CA ILE A 114 3.49 11.24 12.55
C ILE A 114 3.08 10.36 11.36
N GLY A 115 3.76 9.24 11.14
CA GLY A 115 3.34 8.24 10.17
C GLY A 115 1.95 7.67 10.50
N THR A 116 1.34 7.00 9.54
CA THR A 116 -0.01 6.43 9.70
C THR A 116 -0.11 5.00 9.18
N ASP A 117 -0.90 4.19 9.84
CA ASP A 117 -1.49 2.97 9.28
C ASP A 117 -2.91 3.27 8.81
N VAL A 118 -3.30 2.72 7.66
CA VAL A 118 -4.60 2.96 7.03
C VAL A 118 -5.27 1.64 6.69
N ASN A 119 -6.49 1.45 7.18
CA ASN A 119 -7.35 0.33 6.83
C ASN A 119 -8.28 0.74 5.67
N PHE A 120 -7.79 0.55 4.44
CA PHE A 120 -8.56 0.81 3.23
C PHE A 120 -9.80 -0.07 3.09
N GLY A 121 -9.82 -1.26 3.70
CA GLY A 121 -11.00 -2.13 3.71
C GLY A 121 -12.16 -1.49 4.46
N GLU A 122 -11.89 -0.94 5.64
CA GLU A 122 -12.89 -0.22 6.42
C GLU A 122 -13.41 1.03 5.71
N ILE A 123 -12.53 1.83 5.10
CA ILE A 123 -12.93 2.97 4.25
C ILE A 123 -13.87 2.50 3.14
N THR A 124 -13.52 1.40 2.46
CA THR A 124 -14.32 0.85 1.36
C THR A 124 -15.69 0.40 1.84
N HIS A 125 -15.79 -0.31 2.96
CA HIS A 125 -17.06 -0.75 3.53
C HIS A 125 -17.97 0.43 3.85
N GLN A 126 -17.45 1.48 4.49
CA GLN A 126 -18.24 2.65 4.85
C GLN A 126 -18.68 3.46 3.61
N LEU A 127 -17.80 3.65 2.62
CA LEU A 127 -18.16 4.31 1.37
C LEU A 127 -19.27 3.55 0.62
N VAL A 128 -19.14 2.22 0.50
CA VAL A 128 -20.17 1.38 -0.13
C VAL A 128 -21.47 1.40 0.65
N ALA A 129 -21.43 1.30 1.99
CA ALA A 129 -22.62 1.40 2.82
C ALA A 129 -23.34 2.75 2.66
N SER A 130 -22.58 3.85 2.47
CA SER A 130 -23.16 5.15 2.16
C SER A 130 -23.81 5.17 0.78
N LEU A 131 -23.19 4.57 -0.24
CA LEU A 131 -23.75 4.47 -1.59
C LEU A 131 -25.04 3.65 -1.62
N GLN A 132 -25.12 2.57 -0.84
CA GLN A 132 -26.31 1.71 -0.73
C GLN A 132 -27.55 2.43 -0.18
N LYS A 133 -27.40 3.61 0.45
CA LYS A 133 -28.54 4.45 0.86
C LYS A 133 -29.23 5.12 -0.34
N ASN A 134 -28.58 5.17 -1.50
CA ASN A 134 -29.12 5.77 -2.71
C ASN A 134 -29.90 4.73 -3.53
N GLN A 135 -31.15 5.05 -3.89
CA GLN A 135 -32.01 4.18 -4.70
C GLN A 135 -31.46 3.89 -6.10
N ASN A 136 -30.57 4.75 -6.62
CA ASN A 136 -29.93 4.59 -7.93
C ASN A 136 -28.62 3.79 -7.89
N PHE A 137 -28.27 3.21 -6.74
CA PHE A 137 -27.09 2.36 -6.58
C PHE A 137 -27.51 0.92 -6.32
N SER A 138 -26.81 -0.03 -6.95
CA SER A 138 -27.01 -1.46 -6.74
C SER A 138 -25.66 -2.14 -6.56
N LEU A 139 -25.57 -3.01 -5.55
CA LEU A 139 -24.38 -3.79 -5.25
C LEU A 139 -24.67 -5.27 -5.45
N SER A 140 -23.95 -5.90 -6.38
CA SER A 140 -24.04 -7.33 -6.65
C SER A 140 -22.74 -8.02 -6.23
N LEU A 141 -22.75 -8.68 -5.07
CA LEU A 141 -21.64 -9.49 -4.57
C LEU A 141 -21.79 -10.95 -5.01
N GLY A 142 -20.68 -11.69 -5.11
CA GLY A 142 -20.70 -13.07 -5.62
C GLY A 142 -21.07 -13.16 -7.11
N HIS A 143 -20.83 -12.08 -7.85
CA HIS A 143 -21.06 -11.96 -9.28
C HIS A 143 -19.72 -11.78 -9.98
N GLU A 144 -19.44 -12.64 -10.96
CA GLU A 144 -18.19 -12.62 -11.72
C GLU A 144 -18.44 -12.06 -13.12
N VAL A 145 -17.72 -11.01 -13.51
CA VAL A 145 -17.74 -10.50 -14.89
C VAL A 145 -16.89 -11.41 -15.76
N ARG A 146 -17.52 -12.06 -16.74
CA ARG A 146 -16.87 -13.02 -17.64
C ARG A 146 -16.55 -12.46 -19.01
N ASP A 147 -17.33 -11.49 -19.47
CA ASP A 147 -17.13 -10.86 -20.77
C ASP A 147 -17.65 -9.43 -20.79
N ILE A 148 -17.05 -8.60 -21.64
CA ILE A 148 -17.45 -7.21 -21.85
C ILE A 148 -17.44 -7.00 -23.36
N LYS A 149 -18.57 -6.61 -23.95
CA LYS A 149 -18.67 -6.41 -25.40
C LYS A 149 -19.24 -5.04 -25.71
N ARG A 150 -18.55 -4.31 -26.59
CA ARG A 150 -19.05 -3.04 -27.12
C ARG A 150 -20.06 -3.30 -28.24
N ASN A 151 -21.22 -2.65 -28.15
CA ASN A 151 -22.29 -2.71 -29.14
C ASN A 151 -22.06 -1.66 -30.26
N PRO A 152 -22.70 -1.82 -31.44
CA PRO A 152 -22.60 -0.84 -32.53
C PRO A 152 -23.09 0.58 -32.18
N ASP A 153 -24.00 0.71 -31.21
CA ASP A 153 -24.50 1.98 -30.70
C ASP A 153 -23.60 2.62 -29.62
N ASN A 154 -22.39 2.08 -29.44
CA ASN A 154 -21.41 2.43 -28.41
C ASN A 154 -21.81 2.11 -26.96
N SER A 155 -22.94 1.43 -26.72
CA SER A 155 -23.24 0.84 -25.41
C SER A 155 -22.44 -0.44 -25.16
N TRP A 156 -22.58 -1.00 -23.95
CA TRP A 156 -21.85 -2.18 -23.50
C TRP A 156 -22.80 -3.26 -23.04
N ASN A 157 -22.49 -4.50 -23.39
CA ASN A 157 -23.04 -5.70 -22.77
C ASN A 157 -21.98 -6.28 -21.84
N VAL A 158 -22.31 -6.45 -20.57
CA VAL A 158 -21.45 -7.06 -19.57
C VAL A 158 -22.05 -8.41 -19.19
N THR A 159 -21.36 -9.49 -19.51
CA THR A 159 -21.78 -10.85 -19.15
C THR A 159 -21.33 -11.14 -17.73
N VAL A 160 -22.29 -11.47 -16.87
CA VAL A 160 -22.09 -11.67 -15.44
C VAL A 160 -22.61 -13.05 -15.04
N ALA A 161 -21.78 -13.83 -14.36
CA ALA A 161 -22.15 -15.10 -13.76
C ALA A 161 -22.47 -14.95 -12.27
N ASP A 162 -23.65 -15.44 -11.86
CA ASP A 162 -24.02 -15.53 -10.45
C ASP A 162 -23.42 -16.79 -9.82
N LEU A 163 -22.38 -16.61 -9.00
CA LEU A 163 -21.64 -17.71 -8.39
C LEU A 163 -22.45 -18.48 -7.34
N LYS A 164 -23.52 -17.88 -6.81
CA LYS A 164 -24.41 -18.55 -5.85
C LYS A 164 -25.48 -19.39 -6.54
N ASN A 165 -25.68 -19.21 -7.85
CA ASN A 165 -26.68 -19.90 -8.65
C ASN A 165 -26.03 -20.71 -9.78
N ASN A 166 -25.07 -21.56 -9.42
CA ASN A 166 -24.33 -22.45 -10.33
C ASN A 166 -23.68 -21.73 -11.53
N GLY A 167 -23.29 -20.46 -11.36
CA GLY A 167 -22.68 -19.68 -12.44
C GLY A 167 -23.66 -19.29 -13.54
N LYS A 168 -24.97 -19.23 -13.26
CA LYS A 168 -25.99 -18.79 -14.22
C LYS A 168 -25.61 -17.40 -14.76
N GLU A 169 -25.56 -17.30 -16.09
CA GLU A 169 -25.17 -16.07 -16.76
C GLU A 169 -26.36 -15.15 -17.03
N SER A 170 -26.08 -13.86 -16.98
CA SER A 170 -26.98 -12.78 -17.38
C SER A 170 -26.19 -11.66 -18.03
N VAL A 171 -26.88 -10.77 -18.76
CA VAL A 171 -26.25 -9.63 -19.43
C VAL A 171 -26.78 -8.34 -18.86
N VAL A 172 -25.86 -7.49 -18.39
CA VAL A 172 -26.14 -6.12 -17.98
C VAL A 172 -25.82 -5.18 -19.13
N LYS A 173 -26.80 -4.37 -19.56
CA LYS A 173 -26.59 -3.33 -20.57
C LYS A 173 -26.19 -2.02 -19.90
N ALA A 174 -25.10 -1.41 -20.34
CA ALA A 174 -24.59 -0.17 -19.75
C ALA A 174 -24.18 0.84 -20.84
N LYS A 175 -24.41 2.13 -20.58
CA LYS A 175 -23.90 3.21 -21.46
C LYS A 175 -22.42 3.49 -21.23
N PHE A 176 -21.93 3.19 -20.03
CA PHE A 176 -20.57 3.40 -19.59
C PHE A 176 -20.15 2.27 -18.64
N VAL A 177 -18.90 1.81 -18.76
CA VAL A 177 -18.32 0.78 -17.91
C VAL A 177 -16.99 1.28 -17.37
N PHE A 178 -16.83 1.22 -16.05
CA PHE A 178 -15.57 1.50 -15.36
C PHE A 178 -15.01 0.19 -14.80
N ILE A 179 -13.79 -0.17 -15.19
CA ILE A 179 -13.12 -1.40 -14.73
C ILE A 179 -12.17 -1.06 -13.58
N GLY A 180 -12.64 -1.25 -12.35
CA GLY A 180 -11.85 -1.09 -11.12
C GLY A 180 -11.45 -2.44 -10.49
N ALA A 181 -10.95 -3.40 -11.28
CA ALA A 181 -10.80 -4.81 -10.89
C ALA A 181 -9.40 -5.17 -10.34
N GLY A 182 -8.60 -4.19 -9.91
CA GLY A 182 -7.23 -4.41 -9.43
C GLY A 182 -6.40 -5.20 -10.45
N GLY A 183 -5.74 -6.27 -10.01
CA GLY A 183 -4.91 -7.13 -10.86
C GLY A 183 -5.65 -7.82 -12.03
N ALA A 184 -6.98 -7.94 -11.97
CA ALA A 184 -7.77 -8.53 -13.05
C ALA A 184 -8.19 -7.51 -14.14
N SER A 185 -7.87 -6.23 -13.97
CA SER A 185 -8.35 -5.17 -14.87
C SER A 185 -7.88 -5.35 -16.30
N LEU A 186 -6.63 -5.76 -16.52
CA LEU A 186 -6.09 -5.95 -17.87
C LEU A 186 -6.83 -7.07 -18.63
N THR A 187 -7.09 -8.20 -17.97
CA THR A 187 -7.83 -9.31 -18.59
C THR A 187 -9.25 -8.89 -19.00
N LEU A 188 -9.93 -8.09 -18.16
CA LEU A 188 -11.25 -7.55 -18.50
C LEU A 188 -11.19 -6.50 -19.62
N LEU A 189 -10.15 -5.67 -19.65
CA LEU A 189 -9.91 -4.71 -20.74
C LEU A 189 -9.65 -5.43 -22.07
N GLN A 190 -8.85 -6.49 -22.08
CA GLN A 190 -8.60 -7.29 -23.28
C GLN A 190 -9.88 -7.95 -23.78
N LYS A 191 -10.72 -8.48 -22.88
CA LYS A 191 -12.07 -9.01 -23.23
C LYS A 191 -12.96 -7.95 -23.88
N SER A 192 -12.79 -6.67 -23.53
CA SER A 192 -13.56 -5.57 -24.12
C SER A 192 -13.33 -5.33 -25.62
N GLY A 193 -12.24 -5.87 -26.17
CA GLY A 193 -11.86 -5.69 -27.58
C GLY A 193 -11.42 -4.27 -27.94
N ILE A 194 -11.08 -3.45 -26.95
CA ILE A 194 -10.50 -2.12 -27.16
C ILE A 194 -9.05 -2.30 -27.66
N PRO A 195 -8.68 -1.74 -28.83
CA PRO A 195 -7.35 -1.96 -29.44
C PRO A 195 -6.18 -1.57 -28.54
N GLU A 196 -6.35 -0.55 -27.70
CA GLU A 196 -5.33 -0.08 -26.77
C GLU A 196 -4.94 -1.16 -25.75
N ALA A 197 -5.85 -2.08 -25.40
CA ALA A 197 -5.60 -3.14 -24.42
C ALA A 197 -4.63 -4.22 -24.92
N ASP A 198 -4.52 -4.40 -26.24
CA ASP A 198 -3.67 -5.44 -26.86
C ASP A 198 -2.18 -5.17 -26.67
N ASN A 199 -1.80 -3.92 -26.44
CA ASN A 199 -0.41 -3.50 -26.26
C ASN A 199 0.11 -3.70 -24.82
N TYR A 200 -0.73 -4.17 -23.90
CA TYR A 200 -0.37 -4.33 -22.49
C TYR A 200 -0.32 -5.80 -22.08
N GLY A 201 0.72 -6.16 -21.33
CA GLY A 201 0.88 -7.46 -20.68
C GLY A 201 0.93 -7.31 -19.16
N GLY A 202 0.39 -8.28 -18.43
CA GLY A 202 0.43 -8.32 -16.97
C GLY A 202 1.50 -9.29 -16.48
N PHE A 203 2.33 -8.87 -15.53
CA PHE A 203 3.23 -9.77 -14.82
C PHE A 203 2.74 -9.96 -13.37
N PRO A 204 2.21 -11.14 -13.00
CA PRO A 204 1.70 -11.37 -11.66
C PRO A 204 2.86 -11.42 -10.66
N VAL A 205 2.77 -10.63 -9.60
CA VAL A 205 3.73 -10.63 -8.48
C VAL A 205 3.03 -11.14 -7.23
N GLY A 206 3.59 -12.18 -6.62
CA GLY A 206 3.11 -12.74 -5.36
C GLY A 206 3.77 -12.08 -4.15
N GLY A 207 3.01 -11.91 -3.08
CA GLY A 207 3.51 -11.53 -1.76
C GLY A 207 3.24 -12.63 -0.75
N GLN A 208 4.19 -12.87 0.14
CA GLN A 208 3.96 -13.69 1.34
C GLN A 208 4.05 -12.80 2.56
N PHE A 209 3.09 -12.96 3.48
CA PHE A 209 3.01 -12.20 4.72
C PHE A 209 2.88 -13.18 5.89
N LEU A 210 3.71 -12.97 6.91
CA LEU A 210 3.56 -13.60 8.22
C LEU A 210 2.89 -12.60 9.15
N VAL A 211 1.89 -13.04 9.90
CA VAL A 211 1.11 -12.20 10.81
C VAL A 211 1.10 -12.83 12.19
N THR A 212 1.31 -12.03 13.22
CA THR A 212 1.14 -12.45 14.61
C THR A 212 0.32 -11.43 15.40
N GLU A 213 -0.53 -11.97 16.28
CA GLU A 213 -1.36 -11.24 17.24
C GLU A 213 -0.84 -11.39 18.68
N ASN A 214 0.28 -12.10 18.88
CA ASN A 214 0.82 -12.32 20.23
C ASN A 214 1.12 -10.97 20.91
N PRO A 215 0.42 -10.61 22.01
CA PRO A 215 0.58 -9.32 22.67
C PRO A 215 2.02 -9.05 23.13
N GLU A 216 2.78 -10.09 23.50
CA GLU A 216 4.18 -9.95 23.92
C GLU A 216 5.07 -9.47 22.78
N ILE A 217 4.76 -9.84 21.54
CA ILE A 217 5.52 -9.43 20.35
C ILE A 217 5.00 -8.09 19.86
N VAL A 218 3.68 -7.94 19.75
CA VAL A 218 3.03 -6.75 19.20
C VAL A 218 3.35 -5.51 20.03
N ASN A 219 3.31 -5.59 21.37
CA ASN A 219 3.60 -4.44 22.24
C ASN A 219 5.07 -4.00 22.20
N ARG A 220 5.97 -4.84 21.69
CA ARG A 220 7.39 -4.52 21.49
C ARG A 220 7.65 -3.86 20.14
N HIS A 221 6.68 -3.81 19.23
CA HIS A 221 6.86 -3.26 17.88
C HIS A 221 5.65 -2.43 17.44
N LEU A 222 5.76 -1.12 17.65
CA LEU A 222 4.73 -0.12 17.34
C LEU A 222 5.22 0.84 16.24
N ALA A 223 5.75 0.28 15.14
CA ALA A 223 6.27 1.03 14.01
C ALA A 223 6.09 0.27 12.70
N LYS A 224 6.16 1.00 11.58
CA LYS A 224 6.38 0.41 10.25
C LYS A 224 7.84 0.57 9.87
N VAL A 225 8.53 -0.52 9.63
CA VAL A 225 9.98 -0.51 9.41
C VAL A 225 10.29 -1.11 8.05
N TYR A 226 10.90 -0.29 7.19
CA TYR A 226 11.28 -0.68 5.84
C TYR A 226 12.81 -0.75 5.71
N GLY A 227 13.30 -1.91 5.26
CA GLY A 227 14.69 -2.10 4.85
C GLY A 227 14.99 -1.47 3.49
N LYS A 228 16.22 -1.60 3.01
CA LYS A 228 16.59 -1.33 1.61
C LYS A 228 16.63 -2.66 0.87
N ALA A 229 16.08 -2.72 -0.35
CA ALA A 229 16.15 -3.92 -1.17
C ALA A 229 17.62 -4.27 -1.46
N SER A 230 17.95 -5.55 -1.46
CA SER A 230 19.23 -6.03 -1.96
C SER A 230 19.34 -5.76 -3.47
N VAL A 231 20.57 -5.58 -3.95
CA VAL A 231 20.84 -5.36 -5.39
C VAL A 231 20.23 -6.50 -6.21
N GLY A 232 19.48 -6.16 -7.26
CA GLY A 232 18.83 -7.11 -8.17
C GLY A 232 17.45 -7.62 -7.74
N ALA A 233 16.99 -7.31 -6.52
CA ALA A 233 15.65 -7.69 -6.08
C ALA A 233 14.59 -6.66 -6.56
N PRO A 234 13.36 -7.08 -6.95
CA PRO A 234 12.31 -6.14 -7.34
C PRO A 234 12.07 -5.10 -6.24
N PRO A 235 11.79 -3.83 -6.56
CA PRO A 235 11.60 -2.78 -5.55
C PRO A 235 10.53 -3.11 -4.49
N MET A 236 9.58 -3.97 -4.83
CA MET A 236 8.51 -4.43 -3.93
C MET A 236 8.95 -5.49 -2.90
N SER A 237 10.12 -6.12 -3.09
CA SER A 237 10.64 -7.23 -2.27
C SER A 237 11.37 -6.79 -1.00
N VAL A 238 11.24 -5.54 -0.58
CA VAL A 238 11.93 -5.01 0.60
C VAL A 238 11.44 -5.73 1.85
N PRO A 239 12.32 -6.32 2.69
CA PRO A 239 11.90 -6.88 3.96
C PRO A 239 11.38 -5.75 4.85
N HIS A 240 10.20 -5.97 5.42
CA HIS A 240 9.57 -5.02 6.32
C HIS A 240 8.96 -5.72 7.52
N LEU A 241 8.89 -4.99 8.64
CA LEU A 241 8.20 -5.40 9.86
C LEU A 241 7.27 -4.25 10.27
N ASP A 242 5.98 -4.49 10.17
CA ASP A 242 4.97 -3.45 10.24
C ASP A 242 3.92 -3.74 11.29
N THR A 243 3.66 -2.74 12.12
CA THR A 243 2.43 -2.66 12.89
C THR A 243 1.25 -2.39 11.96
N ARG A 244 0.18 -3.19 12.06
CA ARG A 244 -1.13 -2.92 11.45
C ARG A 244 -2.17 -2.77 12.54
N VAL A 245 -3.11 -1.87 12.35
CA VAL A 245 -4.22 -1.64 13.28
C VAL A 245 -5.53 -1.96 12.56
N PHE A 246 -6.17 -3.06 12.96
CA PHE A 246 -7.46 -3.48 12.42
C PHE A 246 -8.46 -3.63 13.55
N ASN A 247 -9.62 -2.97 13.47
CA ASN A 247 -10.71 -3.10 14.45
C ASN A 247 -10.24 -2.96 15.92
N ALA A 248 -9.39 -1.95 16.18
CA ALA A 248 -8.72 -1.69 17.46
C ALA A 248 -7.68 -2.74 17.93
N ASN A 249 -7.50 -3.84 17.19
CA ASN A 249 -6.44 -4.80 17.42
C ASN A 249 -5.17 -4.40 16.68
N VAL A 250 -4.03 -4.68 17.30
CA VAL A 250 -2.70 -4.37 16.76
C VAL A 250 -2.04 -5.68 16.35
N PHE A 251 -1.46 -5.70 15.16
CA PHE A 251 -0.84 -6.87 14.55
C PHE A 251 0.58 -6.53 14.17
N CYS A 252 1.48 -7.50 14.26
CA CYS A 252 2.81 -7.39 13.68
C CYS A 252 2.87 -8.25 12.42
N CYS A 253 3.14 -7.61 11.29
CA CYS A 253 3.21 -8.25 9.98
C CYS A 253 4.62 -8.14 9.43
N SER A 254 5.18 -9.25 8.94
CA SER A 254 6.38 -9.22 8.11
C SER A 254 6.05 -9.69 6.69
N GLY A 255 6.66 -9.06 5.70
CA GLY A 255 6.40 -9.37 4.30
C GLY A 255 7.66 -9.42 3.45
N HIS A 256 7.62 -10.27 2.43
CA HIS A 256 8.60 -10.30 1.35
C HIS A 256 7.91 -10.74 0.05
N SER A 257 8.26 -10.11 -1.07
CA SER A 257 7.75 -10.53 -2.38
C SER A 257 8.54 -11.72 -2.90
N ARG A 258 7.87 -12.68 -3.52
CA ARG A 258 8.51 -13.71 -4.33
C ARG A 258 7.99 -13.63 -5.76
N PRO A 259 8.83 -13.88 -6.77
CA PRO A 259 8.31 -14.17 -8.11
C PRO A 259 7.28 -15.28 -7.99
N SER A 260 6.08 -15.09 -8.53
CA SER A 260 5.15 -16.21 -8.68
C SER A 260 5.83 -17.21 -9.64
N PRO A 261 5.86 -18.52 -9.35
CA PRO A 261 6.16 -19.47 -10.39
C PRO A 261 5.17 -19.21 -11.52
N ALA A 262 5.68 -19.00 -12.74
CA ALA A 262 4.84 -18.93 -13.91
C ALA A 262 4.07 -20.25 -13.97
N SER A 263 2.74 -20.20 -13.87
CA SER A 263 1.91 -21.33 -14.24
C SER A 263 2.08 -21.51 -15.74
N SER A 264 2.96 -22.44 -16.12
CA SER A 264 3.06 -23.03 -17.46
C SER A 264 1.78 -23.77 -17.81
#